data_AF-A8DJJ4-F1
#
_entry.id   AF-A8DJJ4-F1
#
_cell.length_a   1.000
_cell.length_b   1.000
_cell.length_c   1.000
_cell.angle_alpha   90.00
_cell.angle_beta   90.00
_cell.angle_gamma   90.00
#
_symmetry.space_group_name_H-M   'P 1'
#
loop_
_entity.id
_entity.type
_entity.pdbx_description
1 polymer ?
#
loop_
_entity_poly.entity_id
_entity_poly.type
_entity_poly.pdbx_seq_one_letter_code
_entity_poly.pdbx_strand_id
1 'polypeptide(L)'
;MVTCLGRQLRCLFATTVVVFGLVTAATPQIEDQSHRPYKGFSWGYCTYYAAQVFDQFAAAEGGIDWRGDGGKWLRAAQEKGWKISTNPRDARVGAIIVWQNGGRGHVGIVDDVYEDGILISEMNWRINSDGDATGGFNCISQSFLPFSTNLNRGVRRRYFFVGYIFPERVMTARREFSTHNARGKGRRIQTIDSISRPRVIHRGRP
;
A
#
# COMPACT_ATOMS: atom_id res chain seq x y z
N MET A 1 4.40 -43.41 79.45
CA MET A 1 4.35 -43.99 78.09
C MET A 1 4.18 -42.84 77.11
N VAL A 2 5.26 -42.33 76.52
CA VAL A 2 5.86 -42.75 75.23
C VAL A 2 5.05 -42.25 74.02
N THR A 3 5.59 -41.20 73.39
CA THR A 3 5.53 -40.82 71.94
C THR A 3 4.18 -40.33 71.37
N CYS A 4 4.06 -39.50 70.34
CA CYS A 4 5.00 -39.03 69.32
C CYS A 4 4.43 -37.82 68.55
N LEU A 5 5.36 -37.00 68.05
CA LEU A 5 5.42 -36.47 66.68
C LEU A 5 4.41 -35.40 66.18
N GLY A 6 4.94 -34.18 66.08
CA GLY A 6 5.11 -33.54 64.77
C GLY A 6 3.88 -32.93 64.14
N ARG A 7 3.75 -31.60 64.24
CA ARG A 7 2.91 -30.86 63.30
C ARG A 7 3.67 -29.67 62.73
N GLN A 8 3.70 -29.69 61.40
CA GLN A 8 4.56 -28.95 60.50
C GLN A 8 4.38 -27.43 60.57
N LEU A 9 5.49 -26.72 60.36
CA LEU A 9 5.53 -25.34 59.90
C LEU A 9 4.61 -25.19 58.67
N ARG A 10 3.60 -24.33 58.78
CA ARG A 10 2.91 -23.80 57.61
C ARG A 10 3.65 -22.53 57.18
N CYS A 11 4.50 -22.68 56.17
CA CYS A 11 5.03 -21.55 55.40
C CYS A 11 3.85 -20.81 54.75
N LEU A 12 3.56 -19.60 55.25
CA LEU A 12 2.69 -18.64 54.59
C LEU A 12 3.49 -18.00 53.44
N PHE A 13 3.36 -18.55 52.24
CA PHE A 13 3.78 -17.86 51.02
C PHE A 13 2.72 -16.80 50.70
N ALA A 14 3.00 -15.55 51.06
CA ALA A 14 2.24 -14.41 50.57
C ALA A 14 2.62 -14.17 49.11
N THR A 15 1.82 -14.70 48.18
CA THR A 15 1.97 -14.44 46.75
C THR A 15 1.46 -13.03 46.47
N THR A 16 2.37 -12.07 46.41
CA THR A 16 2.05 -10.72 45.96
C THR A 16 1.76 -10.76 44.46
N VAL A 17 0.50 -10.66 44.07
CA VAL A 17 0.10 -10.49 42.67
C VAL A 17 0.38 -9.04 42.28
N VAL A 18 1.48 -8.79 41.58
CA VAL A 18 1.73 -7.49 40.96
C VAL A 18 0.94 -7.43 39.66
N VAL A 19 -0.20 -6.74 39.69
CA VAL A 19 -0.97 -6.41 38.49
C VAL A 19 -0.23 -5.28 37.78
N PHE A 20 0.58 -5.61 36.77
CA PHE A 20 1.06 -4.63 35.81
C PHE A 20 -0.12 -4.20 34.95
N GLY A 21 -0.74 -3.08 35.30
CA GLY A 21 -1.70 -2.41 34.44
C GLY A 21 -1.01 -1.97 33.16
N LEU A 22 -1.35 -2.61 32.03
CA LEU A 22 -0.94 -2.17 30.71
C LEU A 22 -1.69 -0.87 30.40
N VAL A 23 -1.05 0.28 30.56
CA VAL A 23 -1.58 1.55 30.08
C VAL A 23 -1.35 1.58 28.58
N THR A 24 -2.34 1.15 27.80
CA THR A 24 -2.37 1.45 26.37
C THR A 24 -2.64 2.94 26.24
N ALA A 25 -1.60 3.74 26.03
CA ALA A 25 -1.76 5.11 25.58
C ALA A 25 -2.38 5.06 24.18
N ALA A 26 -3.70 5.19 24.10
CA ALA A 26 -4.39 5.44 22.85
C ALA A 26 -3.93 6.82 22.35
N THR A 27 -3.08 6.83 21.32
CA THR A 27 -2.71 8.06 20.61
C THR A 27 -4.00 8.69 20.12
N PRO A 28 -4.35 9.93 20.52
CA PRO A 28 -5.52 10.59 19.97
C PRO A 28 -5.29 10.73 18.47
N GLN A 29 -6.15 10.08 17.68
CA GLN A 29 -6.23 10.33 16.25
C GLN A 29 -6.65 11.79 16.11
N ILE A 30 -5.72 12.66 15.72
CA ILE A 30 -6.04 14.06 15.37
C ILE A 30 -6.80 13.98 14.05
N GLU A 31 -8.13 13.77 14.14
CA GLU A 31 -9.02 14.00 13.00
C GLU A 31 -9.05 15.51 12.74
N ASP A 32 -8.35 15.95 11.70
CA ASP A 32 -8.57 17.26 11.10
C ASP A 32 -10.03 17.35 10.60
N GLN A 33 -10.90 17.89 11.44
CA GLN A 33 -12.35 18.09 11.24
C GLN A 33 -12.68 19.09 10.10
N SER A 34 -11.70 19.58 9.35
CA SER A 34 -11.95 20.62 8.35
C SER A 34 -12.68 20.10 7.09
N HIS A 35 -12.86 18.78 6.93
CA HIS A 35 -13.41 18.12 5.71
C HIS A 35 -12.81 18.67 4.40
N ARG A 36 -11.61 19.27 4.48
CA ARG A 36 -10.97 19.93 3.35
C ARG A 36 -10.50 18.89 2.35
N PRO A 37 -10.61 19.17 1.04
CA PRO A 37 -10.04 18.28 0.04
C PRO A 37 -8.54 18.09 0.23
N TYR A 38 -8.06 16.86 0.13
CA TYR A 38 -6.63 16.54 0.14
C TYR A 38 -6.13 16.43 -1.30
N LYS A 39 -5.22 17.32 -1.72
CA LYS A 39 -4.73 17.41 -3.12
C LYS A 39 -5.85 17.47 -4.19
N GLY A 40 -7.06 17.87 -3.80
CA GLY A 40 -8.26 17.92 -4.65
C GLY A 40 -9.15 16.70 -4.62
N PHE A 41 -8.84 15.69 -3.81
CA PHE A 41 -9.76 14.61 -3.50
C PHE A 41 -10.68 15.05 -2.37
N SER A 42 -11.98 14.95 -2.58
CA SER A 42 -12.96 15.32 -1.56
C SER A 42 -12.93 14.33 -0.41
N TRP A 43 -13.03 14.86 0.82
CA TRP A 43 -13.15 14.04 2.02
C TRP A 43 -14.30 13.02 1.92
N GLY A 44 -14.12 11.88 2.57
CA GLY A 44 -15.10 10.80 2.61
C GLY A 44 -15.09 9.84 1.41
N TYR A 45 -14.15 10.01 0.47
CA TYR A 45 -13.96 9.10 -0.67
C TYR A 45 -12.69 8.26 -0.54
N CYS A 46 -12.66 7.09 -1.21
CA CYS A 46 -11.49 6.21 -1.25
C CYS A 46 -10.20 6.93 -1.68
N THR A 47 -10.31 7.79 -2.70
CA THR A 47 -9.18 8.55 -3.24
C THR A 47 -8.60 9.54 -2.23
N TYR A 48 -9.42 10.11 -1.34
CA TYR A 48 -8.96 11.02 -0.30
C TYR A 48 -8.08 10.30 0.72
N TYR A 49 -8.61 9.22 1.30
CA TYR A 49 -7.89 8.43 2.29
C TYR A 49 -6.62 7.80 1.70
N ALA A 50 -6.73 7.15 0.53
CA ALA A 50 -5.58 6.52 -0.10
C ALA A 50 -4.48 7.53 -0.43
N ALA A 51 -4.82 8.75 -0.87
CA ALA A 51 -3.82 9.79 -1.11
C ALA A 51 -3.11 10.23 0.16
N GLN A 52 -3.83 10.44 1.27
CA GLN A 52 -3.24 10.86 2.54
C GLN A 52 -2.27 9.82 3.09
N VAL A 53 -2.63 8.55 3.04
CA VAL A 53 -1.79 7.47 3.58
C VAL A 53 -0.62 7.19 2.64
N PHE A 54 -0.86 7.09 1.32
CA PHE A 54 0.21 6.86 0.35
C PHE A 54 1.30 7.93 0.43
N ASP A 55 0.92 9.21 0.60
CA ASP A 55 1.89 10.30 0.72
C ASP A 55 2.81 10.20 1.94
N GLN A 56 2.40 9.48 2.99
CA GLN A 56 3.27 9.21 4.14
C GLN A 56 4.39 8.23 3.75
N PHE A 57 4.07 7.21 2.94
CA PHE A 57 5.06 6.26 2.41
C PHE A 57 5.90 6.85 1.28
N ALA A 58 5.29 7.71 0.46
CA ALA A 58 5.89 8.29 -0.74
C ALA A 58 6.45 9.71 -0.51
N ALA A 59 6.66 10.12 0.74
CA ALA A 59 7.09 11.47 1.10
C ALA A 59 8.41 11.87 0.40
N ALA A 60 9.37 10.95 0.31
CA ALA A 60 10.64 11.17 -0.38
C ALA A 60 10.49 11.40 -1.89
N GLU A 61 9.40 10.92 -2.48
CA GLU A 61 9.09 10.99 -3.91
C GLU A 61 8.08 12.12 -4.26
N GLY A 62 7.67 12.91 -3.25
CA GLY A 62 6.74 14.02 -3.36
C GLY A 62 5.24 13.66 -3.22
N GLY A 63 4.94 12.38 -2.99
CA GLY A 63 3.57 11.87 -2.92
C GLY A 63 2.79 11.98 -4.24
N ILE A 64 1.48 11.70 -4.18
CA ILE A 64 0.56 11.69 -5.33
C ILE A 64 0.68 13.00 -6.12
N ASP A 65 0.88 12.87 -7.43
CA ASP A 65 0.96 13.94 -8.42
C ASP A 65 -0.01 13.73 -9.61
N TRP A 66 -1.05 12.93 -9.38
CA TRP A 66 -2.16 12.69 -10.30
C TRP A 66 -3.53 12.95 -9.66
N ARG A 67 -4.59 12.87 -10.48
CA ARG A 67 -5.98 13.12 -10.10
C ARG A 67 -6.94 12.14 -10.80
N GLY A 68 -8.21 12.22 -10.42
CA GLY A 68 -9.30 11.50 -11.06
C GLY A 68 -9.83 10.34 -10.22
N ASP A 69 -10.70 9.53 -10.84
CA ASP A 69 -11.34 8.38 -10.20
C ASP A 69 -10.34 7.26 -9.91
N GLY A 70 -10.55 6.54 -8.80
CA GLY A 70 -9.63 5.50 -8.33
C GLY A 70 -9.28 4.45 -9.39
N GLY A 71 -10.25 3.99 -10.17
CA GLY A 71 -10.04 2.99 -11.23
C GLY A 71 -9.16 3.45 -12.39
N LYS A 72 -8.80 4.74 -12.46
CA LYS A 72 -7.88 5.31 -13.46
C LYS A 72 -6.47 5.54 -12.90
N TRP A 73 -6.27 5.37 -11.60
CA TRP A 73 -5.02 5.75 -10.94
C TRP A 73 -3.82 4.94 -11.40
N LEU A 74 -3.99 3.64 -11.70
CA LEU A 74 -2.87 2.80 -12.16
C LEU A 74 -2.21 3.38 -13.42
N ARG A 75 -3.02 3.73 -14.42
CA ARG A 75 -2.57 4.35 -15.67
C ARG A 75 -1.97 5.73 -15.42
N ALA A 76 -2.63 6.55 -14.60
CA ALA A 76 -2.16 7.91 -14.31
C ALA A 76 -0.80 7.90 -13.57
N ALA A 77 -0.62 7.01 -12.60
CA ALA A 77 0.63 6.86 -11.87
C ALA A 77 1.74 6.33 -12.78
N GLN A 78 1.44 5.37 -13.67
CA GLN A 78 2.39 4.90 -14.67
C GLN A 78 2.85 6.04 -15.60
N GLU A 79 1.93 6.87 -16.10
CA GLU A 79 2.25 8.05 -16.93
C GLU A 79 3.11 9.08 -16.17
N LYS A 80 3.00 9.12 -14.84
CA LYS A 80 3.82 9.96 -13.95
C LYS A 80 5.13 9.28 -13.52
N GLY A 81 5.44 8.10 -14.03
CA GLY A 81 6.69 7.40 -13.77
C GLY A 81 6.76 6.76 -12.38
N TRP A 82 5.63 6.41 -11.77
CA TRP A 82 5.60 5.57 -10.57
C TRP A 82 5.79 4.11 -10.94
N LYS A 83 6.43 3.34 -10.06
CA LYS A 83 6.48 1.89 -10.21
C LYS A 83 5.09 1.32 -9.99
N ILE A 84 4.68 0.44 -10.90
CA ILE A 84 3.42 -0.29 -10.82
C ILE A 84 3.67 -1.78 -10.95
N SER A 85 2.73 -2.61 -10.48
CA SER A 85 2.67 -4.02 -10.85
C SER A 85 1.22 -4.44 -11.10
N THR A 86 1.02 -5.32 -12.07
CA THR A 86 -0.28 -5.96 -12.34
C THR A 86 -0.34 -7.39 -11.82
N ASN A 87 0.71 -7.88 -11.16
CA ASN A 87 0.74 -9.19 -10.52
C ASN A 87 0.16 -9.07 -9.10
N PRO A 88 -0.93 -9.81 -8.77
CA PRO A 88 -1.50 -9.81 -7.42
C PRO A 88 -0.48 -10.10 -6.32
N ARG A 89 0.54 -10.91 -6.60
CA ARG A 89 1.56 -11.37 -5.65
C ARG A 89 2.67 -10.36 -5.38
N ASP A 90 2.73 -9.26 -6.11
CA ASP A 90 3.77 -8.23 -5.90
C ASP A 90 3.37 -7.20 -4.82
N ALA A 91 2.38 -7.53 -3.97
CA ALA A 91 1.88 -6.65 -2.93
C ALA A 91 2.99 -6.18 -1.99
N ARG A 92 2.92 -4.92 -1.57
CA ARG A 92 3.84 -4.31 -0.60
C ARG A 92 3.08 -3.38 0.31
N VAL A 93 3.46 -3.33 1.58
CA VAL A 93 2.93 -2.35 2.55
C VAL A 93 3.11 -0.93 2.00
N GLY A 94 2.07 -0.10 2.14
CA GLY A 94 2.03 1.26 1.65
C GLY A 94 1.73 1.40 0.15
N ALA A 95 1.62 0.30 -0.60
CA ALA A 95 1.16 0.35 -1.98
C ALA A 95 -0.33 0.70 -2.05
N ILE A 96 -0.72 1.46 -3.08
CA ILE A 96 -2.13 1.59 -3.44
C ILE A 96 -2.52 0.37 -4.26
N ILE A 97 -3.57 -0.33 -3.84
CA ILE A 97 -4.25 -1.34 -4.65
C ILE A 97 -5.39 -0.68 -5.44
N VAL A 98 -5.54 -1.03 -6.71
CA VAL A 98 -6.50 -0.40 -7.63
C VAL A 98 -7.47 -1.45 -8.19
N TRP A 99 -8.75 -1.12 -8.19
CA TRP A 99 -9.81 -1.89 -8.85
C TRP A 99 -10.56 -1.08 -9.91
N GLN A 100 -11.03 -1.78 -10.94
CA GLN A 100 -11.89 -1.25 -11.98
C GLN A 100 -13.21 -2.02 -12.05
N ASN A 101 -14.30 -1.32 -12.39
CA ASN A 101 -15.65 -1.89 -12.50
C ASN A 101 -16.44 -1.36 -13.72
N GLY A 102 -15.76 -0.68 -14.66
CA GLY A 102 -16.40 0.02 -15.79
C GLY A 102 -16.92 1.43 -15.45
N GLY A 103 -16.72 1.88 -14.20
CA GLY A 103 -17.12 3.21 -13.72
C GLY A 103 -15.97 3.94 -13.03
N ARG A 104 -16.21 4.43 -11.81
CA ARG A 104 -15.19 5.15 -11.01
C ARG A 104 -14.07 4.23 -10.48
N GLY A 105 -14.30 2.92 -10.42
CA GLY A 105 -13.40 1.98 -9.75
C GLY A 105 -13.28 2.23 -8.25
N HIS A 106 -12.23 1.66 -7.63
CA HIS A 106 -11.95 1.81 -6.21
C HIS A 106 -10.44 1.73 -5.94
N VAL A 107 -9.99 2.28 -4.82
CA VAL A 107 -8.60 2.20 -4.36
C VAL A 107 -8.54 1.99 -2.85
N GLY A 108 -7.52 1.28 -2.40
CA GLY A 108 -7.21 1.07 -0.98
C GLY A 108 -5.70 1.07 -0.77
N ILE A 109 -5.27 0.97 0.48
CA ILE A 109 -3.87 0.88 0.88
C ILE A 109 -3.59 -0.52 1.41
N VAL A 110 -2.47 -1.10 1.00
CA VAL A 110 -1.97 -2.35 1.58
C VAL A 110 -1.36 -2.04 2.94
N ASP A 111 -2.00 -2.54 4.00
CA ASP A 111 -1.53 -2.38 5.39
C ASP A 111 -0.51 -3.46 5.73
N ASP A 112 -0.74 -4.70 5.27
CA ASP A 112 0.11 -5.86 5.57
C ASP A 112 0.01 -6.94 4.46
N VAL A 113 1.03 -7.78 4.36
CA VAL A 113 1.15 -8.84 3.35
C VAL A 113 1.44 -10.17 4.02
N TYR A 114 0.58 -11.16 3.76
CA TYR A 114 0.68 -12.53 4.26
C TYR A 114 0.96 -13.49 3.10
N GLU A 115 1.16 -14.77 3.41
CA GLU A 115 1.38 -15.81 2.40
C GLU A 115 0.15 -16.03 1.50
N ASP A 116 -1.03 -16.00 2.10
CA ASP A 116 -2.32 -16.34 1.49
C ASP A 116 -3.14 -15.11 1.05
N GLY A 117 -2.75 -13.90 1.46
CA GLY A 117 -3.46 -12.68 1.10
C GLY A 117 -2.81 -11.39 1.60
N ILE A 118 -3.59 -10.32 1.55
CA ILE A 118 -3.20 -9.00 2.03
C ILE A 118 -4.25 -8.44 2.97
N LEU A 119 -3.81 -7.66 3.95
CA LEU A 119 -4.70 -6.77 4.71
C LEU A 119 -4.65 -5.39 4.06
N ILE A 120 -5.82 -4.80 3.86
CA ILE A 120 -5.93 -3.45 3.32
C ILE A 120 -6.77 -2.56 4.23
N SER A 121 -6.54 -1.26 4.13
CA SER A 121 -7.43 -0.21 4.63
C SER A 121 -7.93 0.66 3.49
N GLU A 122 -9.19 1.09 3.60
CA GLU A 122 -9.84 1.86 2.54
C GLU A 122 -11.01 2.68 3.10
N MET A 123 -11.35 3.77 2.43
CA MET A 123 -12.46 4.64 2.82
C MET A 123 -13.61 4.50 1.84
N ASN A 124 -14.83 4.57 2.37
CA ASN A 124 -16.05 4.48 1.56
C ASN A 124 -16.19 3.14 0.84
N TRP A 125 -15.90 2.08 1.60
CA TRP A 125 -16.15 0.71 1.24
C TRP A 125 -16.98 0.01 2.32
N ARG A 126 -18.26 -0.23 2.00
CA ARG A 126 -19.16 -1.09 2.75
C ARG A 126 -19.90 -2.00 1.78
N ILE A 127 -19.92 -3.28 2.11
CA ILE A 127 -20.69 -4.29 1.39
C ILE A 127 -22.16 -4.07 1.75
N ASN A 128 -22.98 -3.66 0.78
CA ASN A 128 -24.43 -3.57 0.97
C ASN A 128 -25.06 -4.98 0.93
N SER A 129 -26.34 -5.09 1.25
CA SER A 129 -27.10 -6.35 1.16
C SER A 129 -27.10 -6.99 -0.25
N ASP A 130 -26.92 -6.19 -1.29
CA ASP A 130 -26.76 -6.65 -2.68
C ASP A 130 -25.31 -7.07 -3.01
N GLY A 131 -24.42 -6.94 -2.02
CA GLY A 131 -23.00 -7.17 -2.04
C GLY A 131 -22.19 -6.33 -3.04
N ASP A 132 -22.78 -5.23 -3.49
CA ASP A 132 -22.06 -4.12 -4.11
C ASP A 132 -21.54 -3.14 -3.06
N ALA A 133 -20.36 -2.59 -3.33
CA ALA A 133 -19.66 -1.70 -2.42
C ALA A 133 -19.60 -0.28 -2.97
N THR A 134 -20.57 0.53 -2.58
CA THR A 134 -20.60 1.99 -2.79
C THR A 134 -21.07 2.74 -1.52
N GLY A 135 -21.06 2.07 -0.37
CA GLY A 135 -21.51 2.62 0.90
C GLY A 135 -20.37 2.93 1.87
N GLY A 136 -20.69 3.69 2.93
CA GLY A 136 -19.76 3.99 4.02
C GLY A 136 -18.95 5.27 3.83
N PHE A 137 -19.56 6.31 3.29
CA PHE A 137 -18.94 7.63 3.19
C PHE A 137 -18.27 8.01 4.51
N ASN A 138 -17.01 8.46 4.43
CA ASN A 138 -16.14 8.77 5.58
C ASN A 138 -15.82 7.60 6.54
N CYS A 139 -16.24 6.38 6.25
CA CYS A 139 -15.85 5.24 7.06
C CYS A 139 -14.61 4.61 6.46
N ILE A 140 -13.54 4.52 7.26
CA ILE A 140 -12.40 3.65 6.98
C ILE A 140 -12.77 2.24 7.43
N SER A 141 -12.56 1.26 6.56
CA SER A 141 -12.72 -0.15 6.85
C SER A 141 -11.44 -0.90 6.51
N GLN A 142 -11.23 -2.03 7.17
CA GLN A 142 -10.17 -2.97 6.82
C GLN A 142 -10.78 -4.24 6.23
N SER A 143 -10.08 -4.80 5.23
CA SER A 143 -10.48 -6.05 4.58
C SER A 143 -9.26 -6.94 4.39
N PHE A 144 -9.41 -8.23 4.70
CA PHE A 144 -8.45 -9.23 4.24
C PHE A 144 -8.85 -9.72 2.85
N LEU A 145 -7.91 -9.69 1.90
CA LEU A 145 -8.11 -10.13 0.53
C LEU A 145 -7.22 -11.32 0.23
N PRO A 146 -7.79 -12.53 0.07
CA PRO A 146 -7.01 -13.71 -0.24
C PRO A 146 -6.57 -13.69 -1.70
N PHE A 147 -5.32 -14.04 -1.96
CA PHE A 147 -4.76 -14.13 -3.30
C PHE A 147 -5.47 -15.17 -4.17
N SER A 148 -6.12 -16.18 -3.57
CA SER A 148 -6.93 -17.19 -4.27
C SER A 148 -8.09 -16.60 -5.08
N THR A 149 -8.49 -15.36 -4.81
CA THR A 149 -9.54 -14.64 -5.56
C THR A 149 -9.00 -13.76 -6.68
N ASN A 150 -7.68 -13.75 -6.91
CA ASN A 150 -6.96 -12.73 -7.69
C ASN A 150 -7.24 -11.30 -7.20
N LEU A 151 -7.58 -11.16 -5.90
CA LEU A 151 -7.91 -9.90 -5.26
C LEU A 151 -9.14 -9.18 -5.86
N ASN A 152 -9.94 -9.88 -6.66
CA ASN A 152 -11.20 -9.36 -7.17
C ASN A 152 -12.25 -9.33 -6.06
N ARG A 153 -13.18 -8.37 -6.12
CA ARG A 153 -14.14 -8.14 -5.04
C ARG A 153 -15.52 -7.67 -5.51
N GLY A 154 -16.45 -7.63 -4.53
CA GLY A 154 -17.87 -7.38 -4.75
C GLY A 154 -18.62 -8.63 -5.22
N VAL A 155 -19.96 -8.59 -5.14
CA VAL A 155 -20.82 -9.65 -5.66
C VAL A 155 -20.56 -9.83 -7.15
N ARG A 156 -20.39 -11.10 -7.55
CA ARG A 156 -20.01 -11.50 -8.91
C ARG A 156 -18.68 -10.88 -9.39
N ARG A 157 -17.79 -10.48 -8.47
CA ARG A 157 -16.45 -9.97 -8.77
C ARG A 157 -16.44 -8.72 -9.66
N ARG A 158 -17.43 -7.83 -9.51
CA ARG A 158 -17.56 -6.61 -10.34
C ARG A 158 -16.40 -5.63 -10.24
N TYR A 159 -15.62 -5.68 -9.16
CA TYR A 159 -14.40 -4.91 -8.99
C TYR A 159 -13.21 -5.80 -9.25
N PHE A 160 -12.61 -5.63 -10.43
CA PHE A 160 -11.48 -6.40 -10.89
C PHE A 160 -10.18 -5.72 -10.45
N PHE A 161 -9.28 -6.48 -9.84
CA PHE A 161 -7.95 -5.99 -9.54
C PHE A 161 -7.26 -5.63 -10.85
N VAL A 162 -6.70 -4.41 -10.92
CA VAL A 162 -5.93 -3.98 -12.09
C VAL A 162 -4.44 -3.83 -11.79
N GLY A 163 -4.07 -3.58 -10.54
CA GLY A 163 -2.67 -3.46 -10.16
C GLY A 163 -2.43 -2.72 -8.86
N TYR A 164 -1.14 -2.61 -8.54
CA TYR A 164 -0.60 -1.81 -7.47
C TYR A 164 0.15 -0.59 -8.01
N ILE A 165 0.12 0.48 -7.23
CA ILE A 165 1.02 1.64 -7.37
C ILE A 165 1.92 1.62 -6.14
N PHE A 166 3.22 1.49 -6.36
CA PHE A 166 4.20 1.47 -5.27
C PHE A 166 4.64 2.90 -4.91
N PRO A 167 5.01 3.18 -3.64
CA PRO A 167 5.50 4.48 -3.18
C PRO A 167 6.94 4.76 -3.65
N GLU A 168 7.27 4.37 -4.88
CA GLU A 168 8.60 4.46 -5.49
C GLU A 168 8.47 4.92 -6.94
N ARG A 169 9.37 5.79 -7.38
CA ARG A 169 9.48 6.17 -8.80
C ARG A 169 10.27 5.14 -9.60
N VAL A 170 9.96 5.01 -10.88
CA VAL A 170 10.84 4.32 -11.83
C VAL A 170 12.14 5.13 -11.91
N MET A 171 13.26 4.50 -11.59
CA MET A 171 14.57 5.15 -11.67
C MET A 171 14.86 5.52 -13.11
N THR A 172 14.63 6.78 -13.45
CA THR A 172 15.15 7.35 -14.69
C THR A 172 16.62 7.64 -14.43
N ALA A 173 17.53 7.18 -15.29
CA ALA A 173 18.99 7.29 -15.16
C ALA A 173 19.54 8.74 -15.23
N ARG A 174 18.97 9.66 -14.45
CA ARG A 174 19.29 11.09 -14.45
C ARG A 174 19.40 11.64 -13.03
N ARG A 175 20.14 10.94 -12.16
CA ARG A 175 20.60 11.46 -10.86
C ARG A 175 22.00 10.96 -10.45
N GLU A 176 22.89 10.68 -11.41
CA GLU A 176 24.32 10.42 -11.14
C GLU A 176 25.26 11.42 -11.83
N PHE A 177 24.83 12.67 -11.97
CA PHE A 177 25.74 13.74 -12.43
C PHE A 177 25.58 14.99 -11.59
N SER A 178 25.92 14.90 -10.30
CA SER A 178 26.35 16.07 -9.54
C SER A 178 27.14 15.64 -8.31
N THR A 179 28.25 16.34 -8.08
CA THR A 179 29.20 16.23 -6.96
C THR A 179 30.30 15.15 -7.03
N HIS A 180 31.06 15.12 -8.13
CA HIS A 180 32.52 15.03 -8.01
C HIS A 180 33.19 15.72 -9.20
N ASN A 181 33.40 17.04 -9.08
CA ASN A 181 34.38 17.72 -9.91
C ASN A 181 35.21 18.67 -9.04
N ALA A 182 36.39 18.20 -8.64
CA ALA A 182 37.54 19.05 -8.32
C ALA A 182 38.81 18.20 -8.25
N ARG A 183 39.29 17.73 -9.42
CA ARG A 183 40.71 17.60 -9.81
C ARG A 183 40.87 16.48 -10.85
N GLY A 184 41.42 16.85 -12.00
CA GLY A 184 42.22 15.92 -12.80
C GLY A 184 41.77 15.74 -14.24
N LYS A 185 42.41 16.51 -15.13
CA LYS A 185 42.84 16.17 -16.50
C LYS A 185 41.83 15.47 -17.42
N GLY A 186 41.53 16.18 -18.51
CA GLY A 186 40.64 15.75 -19.56
C GLY A 186 41.02 14.43 -20.22
N ARG A 187 39.96 13.74 -20.68
CA ARG A 187 40.04 12.76 -21.77
C ARG A 187 38.76 12.86 -22.58
N ARG A 188 38.93 13.24 -23.84
CA ARG A 188 37.93 13.24 -24.91
C ARG A 188 37.50 11.78 -25.15
N ILE A 189 36.25 11.42 -24.87
CA ILE A 189 35.69 10.11 -25.24
C ILE A 189 34.71 10.33 -26.40
N GLN A 190 35.00 9.65 -27.50
CA GLN A 190 34.22 9.65 -28.73
C GLN A 190 32.88 8.92 -28.51
N THR A 191 31.81 9.55 -29.00
CA THR A 191 30.45 9.00 -29.05
C THR A 191 30.42 7.74 -29.91
N ILE A 192 29.98 6.62 -29.34
CA ILE A 192 29.61 5.42 -30.10
C ILE A 192 28.09 5.30 -30.01
N ASP A 193 27.39 5.86 -30.99
CA ASP A 193 25.98 5.54 -31.22
C ASP A 193 25.91 4.11 -31.76
N SER A 194 25.26 3.22 -31.02
CA SER A 194 24.92 1.86 -31.48
C SER A 194 23.47 1.57 -31.12
N ILE A 195 22.55 2.18 -31.87
CA ILE A 195 21.14 1.77 -31.89
C ILE A 195 21.04 0.55 -32.82
N SER A 196 21.10 -0.65 -32.24
CA SER A 196 20.76 -1.88 -32.95
C SER A 196 19.25 -1.93 -33.19
N ARG A 197 18.82 -1.65 -34.42
CA ARG A 197 17.47 -1.98 -34.92
C ARG A 197 17.46 -3.44 -35.39
N PRO A 198 16.44 -4.27 -35.04
CA PRO A 198 16.32 -5.60 -35.60
C PRO A 198 15.87 -5.54 -37.06
N ARG A 199 16.64 -6.22 -37.94
CA ARG A 199 16.33 -6.41 -39.36
C ARG A 199 15.25 -7.50 -39.50
N VAL A 200 14.05 -7.11 -39.90
CA VAL A 200 12.97 -8.02 -40.31
C VAL A 200 13.36 -8.67 -41.63
N ILE A 201 13.49 -10.01 -41.65
CA ILE A 201 13.70 -10.80 -42.87
C ILE A 201 12.33 -11.28 -43.35
N HIS A 202 11.85 -10.75 -44.48
CA HIS A 202 10.75 -11.34 -45.23
C HIS A 202 11.27 -12.57 -46.00
N ARG A 203 10.77 -13.76 -45.68
CA ARG A 203 10.91 -14.95 -46.52
C ARG A 203 9.77 -14.99 -47.54
N GLY A 204 10.08 -14.72 -48.80
CA GLY A 204 9.23 -14.99 -49.95
C GLY A 204 9.65 -16.29 -50.64
N ARG A 205 8.63 -17.10 -50.96
CA ARG A 205 8.57 -18.42 -51.63
C ARG A 205 9.32 -18.55 -52.97
N PRO A 206 9.60 -19.79 -53.42
CA PRO A 206 9.20 -20.26 -54.74
C PRO A 206 7.74 -20.73 -54.76
#